data_AF-A0A953NYP0-F1
#
_entry.id   AF-A0A953NYP0-F1
#
_cell.length_a   1.000
_cell.length_b   1.000
_cell.length_c   1.000
_cell.angle_alpha   90.00
_cell.angle_beta   90.00
_cell.angle_gamma   90.00
#
_symmetry.space_group_name_H-M   'P 1'
#
loop_
_entity.id
_entity.type
_entity.pdbx_description
1 polymer ?
#
loop_
_entity_poly.entity_id
_entity_poly.type
_entity_poly.pdbx_seq_one_letter_code
_entity_poly.pdbx_strand_id
1 'polypeptide(L)' 'MSENSHPTPALYLVIVSCLFAGTVLTYFAATWEMGIFNPIVALTIACTKATLVIL' A
#
# COMPACT_ATOMS: atom_id res chain seq x y z
N MET A 1 4.15 -3.52 33.00
CA MET A 1 3.69 -2.87 31.77
C MET A 1 3.35 -3.98 30.78
N SER A 2 2.25 -4.72 30.87
CA SER A 2 0.81 -4.37 30.89
C SER A 2 0.38 -3.51 29.70
N GLU A 3 0.16 -4.13 28.54
CA GLU A 3 -0.98 -3.87 27.65
C GLU A 3 -0.96 -4.89 26.51
N ASN A 4 -2.07 -5.57 26.27
CA ASN A 4 -2.23 -6.47 25.14
C ASN A 4 -2.28 -5.60 23.88
N SER A 5 -1.23 -5.64 23.06
CA SER A 5 -1.02 -4.87 21.82
C SER A 5 -2.05 -5.19 20.71
N HIS A 6 -3.34 -5.10 21.00
CA HIS A 6 -4.36 -5.17 19.97
C HIS A 6 -4.22 -3.93 19.08
N PRO A 7 -4.02 -4.11 17.76
CA PRO A 7 -3.99 -2.97 16.85
C PRO A 7 -5.27 -2.17 17.03
N THR A 8 -5.12 -0.87 17.26
CA THR A 8 -6.25 0.03 17.51
C THR A 8 -7.12 0.06 16.24
N PRO A 9 -8.46 0.13 16.34
CA PRO A 9 -9.34 0.19 15.16
C PRO A 9 -8.98 1.33 14.20
N ALA A 10 -8.44 2.43 14.74
CA ALA A 10 -7.92 3.55 13.98
C ALA A 10 -6.75 3.17 13.05
N LEU A 11 -5.84 2.30 13.51
CA LEU A 11 -4.69 1.84 12.74
C LEU A 11 -5.14 0.99 11.54
N TYR A 12 -6.16 0.16 11.73
CA TYR A 12 -6.77 -0.62 10.65
C TYR A 12 -7.39 0.29 9.58
N LEU A 13 -8.10 1.34 9.99
CA LEU A 13 -8.66 2.35 9.09
C LEU A 13 -7.58 3.08 8.28
N VAL A 14 -6.46 3.44 8.94
CA VAL A 14 -5.30 4.06 8.28
C VAL A 14 -4.71 3.12 7.24
N ILE A 15 -4.45 1.85 7.58
CA ILE A 15 -3.92 0.85 6.64
C ILE A 15 -4.84 0.68 5.44
N VAL A 16 -6.15 0.52 5.66
CA VAL A 16 -7.14 0.38 4.58
C VAL A 16 -7.15 1.60 3.66
N SER A 17 -7.10 2.82 4.21
CA SER A 17 -7.03 4.03 3.38
C SER A 17 -5.74 4.09 2.56
N CYS A 18 -4.62 3.65 3.13
CA CYS A 18 -3.31 3.63 2.46
C CYS A 18 -3.27 2.58 1.34
N LEU A 19 -3.87 1.41 1.56
CA LEU A 19 -4.05 0.35 0.55
C LEU A 19 -4.92 0.82 -0.63
N PHE A 20 -5.97 1.58 -0.33
CA PHE A 20 -6.83 2.17 -1.34
C PHE A 20 -6.08 3.23 -2.16
N ALA A 21 -5.35 4.12 -1.48
CA ALA A 21 -4.51 5.13 -2.12
C ALA A 21 -3.44 4.49 -3.02
N GLY A 22 -2.76 3.44 -2.55
CA GLY A 22 -1.80 2.69 -3.35
C GLY A 22 -2.43 2.02 -4.59
N THR A 23 -3.69 1.59 -4.50
CA THR A 23 -4.42 1.02 -5.64
C THR A 23 -4.75 2.07 -6.69
N VAL A 24 -5.23 3.24 -6.26
CA VAL A 24 -5.48 4.39 -7.15
C VAL A 24 -4.17 4.87 -7.78
N LEU A 25 -3.10 4.96 -7.01
CA LEU A 25 -1.78 5.35 -7.51
C LEU A 25 -1.25 4.37 -8.57
N THR A 26 -1.45 3.06 -8.38
CA THR A 26 -1.07 2.05 -9.39
C THR A 26 -1.86 2.25 -10.69
N TYR A 27 -3.15 2.54 -10.59
CA TYR A 27 -3.98 2.84 -11.75
C TYR A 27 -3.48 4.07 -12.50
N PHE A 28 -3.20 5.17 -11.79
CA PHE A 28 -2.62 6.38 -12.42
C PHE A 28 -1.23 6.11 -13.01
N ALA A 29 -0.38 5.36 -12.32
CA ALA A 29 0.93 4.98 -12.84
C ALA A 29 0.80 4.18 -14.16
N ALA A 30 -0.22 3.33 -14.29
CA ALA A 30 -0.49 2.61 -15.53
C ALA A 30 -0.98 3.51 -16.67
N THR A 31 -1.48 4.72 -16.39
CA THR A 31 -1.81 5.72 -17.43
C THR A 31 -0.59 6.48 -17.95
N TRP A 32 0.55 6.39 -17.26
CA TRP A 32 1.81 6.98 -17.70
C TRP A 32 2.70 5.93 -18.34
N GLU A 33 2.94 6.09 -19.64
CA GLU A 33 3.75 5.16 -20.41
C GLU A 33 5.24 5.44 -20.19
N MET A 34 5.78 4.87 -19.10
CA MET A 34 7.18 5.04 -18.67
C MET A 34 8.13 4.00 -19.31
N GLY A 35 7.68 3.26 -20.33
CA GLY A 35 8.44 2.20 -20.98
C GLY A 35 8.87 1.12 -19.99
N ILE A 36 10.17 0.82 -19.92
CA ILE A 36 10.72 -0.25 -19.07
C ILE A 36 10.56 0.00 -17.57
N PHE A 37 10.31 1.25 -17.15
CA PHE A 37 10.08 1.58 -15.75
C PHE A 37 8.68 1.21 -15.26
N ASN A 38 7.72 0.98 -16.16
CA ASN A 38 6.35 0.59 -15.80
C ASN A 38 6.28 -0.66 -14.90
N PRO A 39 6.94 -1.80 -15.23
CA PRO A 39 6.96 -2.97 -14.36
C PRO A 39 7.70 -2.73 -13.03
N ILE A 40 8.76 -1.90 -13.02
CA ILE A 40 9.53 -1.61 -11.80
C ILE A 40 8.68 -0.83 -10.80
N VAL A 41 7.98 0.21 -11.27
CA VAL A 41 7.07 1.02 -10.46
C VAL A 41 5.90 0.17 -9.97
N ALA A 42 5.31 -0.65 -10.84
CA ALA A 42 4.23 -1.56 -10.46
C ALA A 42 4.67 -2.55 -9.36
N LEU A 43 5.87 -3.14 -9.49
CA LEU A 43 6.39 -4.08 -8.50
C LEU A 43 6.65 -3.39 -7.15
N THR A 44 7.21 -2.18 -7.19
CA THR A 44 7.50 -1.39 -5.98
C THR A 44 6.22 -1.10 -5.21
N ILE A 45 5.16 -0.62 -5.89
CA ILE A 45 3.87 -0.32 -5.26
C ILE A 45 3.20 -1.60 -4.74
N ALA A 46 3.30 -2.72 -5.48
CA ALA A 46 2.80 -4.01 -5.05
C ALA A 46 3.49 -4.51 -3.76
N CYS A 47 4.82 -4.41 -3.69
CA CYS A 47 5.59 -4.78 -2.50
C CYS A 47 5.23 -3.90 -1.30
N THR A 48 5.12 -2.58 -1.48
CA THR A 48 4.68 -1.68 -0.40
C THR A 48 3.28 -2.04 0.10
N LYS A 49 2.32 -2.31 -0.80
CA LYS A 49 0.98 -2.78 -0.39
C LYS A 49 1.04 -4.09 0.39
N ALA A 50 1.85 -5.06 -0.05
CA ALA A 50 2.01 -6.33 0.66
C ALA A 50 2.56 -6.12 2.07
N THR A 51 3.53 -5.20 2.25
CA THR A 51 4.05 -4.87 3.59
C THR A 51 3.02 -4.21 4.50
N LEU A 52 2.10 -3.41 3.95
CA LEU A 52 1.04 -2.78 4.74
C LEU A 52 -0.03 -3.77 5.21
N VAL A 53 -0.24 -4.87 4.49
CA VAL A 53 -1.23 -5.91 4.88
C VAL A 53 -0.73 -6.79 6.02
N ILE A 54 0.60 -6.94 6.18
CA ILE A 54 1.17 -7.78 7.25
C ILE A 54 1.35 -7.05 8.60
N LEU A 55 1.22 -5.72 8.61
CA LEU A 55 1.33 -4.85 9.79
C LEU A 55 0.00 -4.76 10.54
#